data_AF-A0A2I0TAW5-F1
#
_entry.id   AF-A0A2I0TAW5-F1
#
_cell.length_a   1.000
_cell.length_b   1.000
_cell.length_c   1.000
_cell.angle_alpha   90.00
_cell.angle_beta   90.00
_cell.angle_gamma   90.00
#
_symmetry.space_group_name_H-M   'P 1'
#
loop_
_entity.id
_entity.type
_entity.pdbx_description
1 polymer ?
#
loop_
_entity_poly.entity_id
_entity_poly.type
_entity_poly.pdbx_seq_one_letter_code
_entity_poly.pdbx_strand_id
1 'polypeptide(L)'
;MVVENQKQLEKIMQGSLINTLKEVQPTSHMGVPRVWEKIMEKLKDAFAQSGFMKKKILSWAMSLSLERNLNCSSSSDLKQFWTRLADYLVLAKIRNALGFSSCQKHFSGAAPLNTETLYFFLGLNITLYEAYGMSETTGPHCLCGPYIYRQHSCGKPVPGCRVKLADEDTEGNGEICFWGRTVFMGYLNMEDKTKEAFDEDGWLHSGDLGKLDDDGFLYVTGRIKDLIITAGGENVPPIPIEDAVKKELPIISNAMVIGDKKKFLSMLLTLKVHQF
;
A
#
# COMPACT_ATOMS: atom_id res chain seq x y z
N MET A 1 -14.81 24.76 33.12
CA MET A 1 -13.51 25.14 32.49
C MET A 1 -12.47 24.03 32.36
N VAL A 2 -12.40 23.00 33.21
CA VAL A 2 -11.46 21.86 33.00
C VAL A 2 -12.15 20.60 32.43
N VAL A 3 -13.48 20.51 32.52
CA VAL A 3 -14.25 19.33 32.09
C VAL A 3 -14.83 19.48 30.66
N GLU A 4 -14.96 20.70 30.13
CA GLU A 4 -15.48 20.95 28.77
C GLU A 4 -14.44 20.73 27.65
N ASN A 5 -13.15 20.89 27.94
CA ASN A 5 -12.08 20.65 26.95
C ASN A 5 -11.79 19.16 26.71
N GLN A 6 -12.19 18.26 27.61
CA GLN A 6 -12.02 16.81 27.44
C GLN A 6 -13.08 16.21 26.51
N LYS A 7 -14.35 16.61 26.66
CA LYS A 7 -15.45 16.15 25.79
C LYS A 7 -15.37 16.67 24.36
N GLN A 8 -14.68 17.80 24.14
CA GLN A 8 -14.48 18.37 22.80
C GLN A 8 -13.34 17.67 22.04
N LEU A 9 -12.36 17.10 22.74
CA LEU A 9 -11.32 16.23 22.17
C LEU A 9 -11.84 14.81 21.88
N GLU A 10 -12.76 14.28 22.71
CA GLU A 10 -13.42 12.98 22.47
C GLU A 10 -14.33 12.99 21.23
N LYS A 11 -14.91 14.15 20.88
CA LYS A 11 -15.82 14.29 19.73
C LYS A 11 -15.11 14.41 18.37
N ILE A 12 -13.80 14.70 18.34
CA ILE A 12 -12.99 14.87 17.11
C ILE A 12 -12.49 13.50 16.58
N MET A 13 -12.65 12.41 17.33
CA MET A 13 -12.16 11.07 16.95
C MET A 13 -13.28 10.06 16.72
N GLN A 14 -14.00 10.16 15.61
CA GLN A 14 -14.67 8.99 15.04
C GLN A 14 -13.61 8.04 14.45
N GLY A 15 -13.15 7.11 15.29
CA GLY A 15 -12.29 5.98 14.96
C GLY A 15 -11.48 5.52 16.17
N SER A 16 -11.92 4.42 16.80
CA SER A 16 -11.24 3.78 17.94
C SER A 16 -9.85 3.23 17.62
N LEU A 17 -9.50 3.11 16.33
CA LEU A 17 -8.31 2.38 15.88
C LEU A 17 -7.00 2.83 16.55
N ILE A 18 -6.68 4.13 16.55
CA ILE A 18 -5.41 4.61 17.13
C ILE A 18 -5.39 4.38 18.65
N ASN A 19 -6.52 4.53 19.32
CA ASN A 19 -6.61 4.26 20.76
C ASN A 19 -6.39 2.77 21.04
N THR A 20 -7.01 1.89 20.25
CA THR A 20 -6.80 0.44 20.33
C THR A 20 -5.35 0.06 20.03
N LEU A 21 -4.71 0.66 19.03
CA LEU A 21 -3.29 0.42 18.72
C LEU A 21 -2.38 0.83 19.88
N LYS A 22 -2.67 1.97 20.52
CA LYS A 22 -1.92 2.43 21.70
C LYS A 22 -2.07 1.51 22.90
N GLU A 23 -3.26 0.95 23.10
CA GLU A 23 -3.56 0.04 24.20
C GLU A 23 -2.95 -1.34 23.98
N VAL A 24 -3.10 -1.90 22.77
CA VAL A 24 -2.67 -3.26 22.44
C VAL A 24 -1.18 -3.34 22.13
N GLN A 25 -0.56 -2.29 21.56
CA GLN A 25 0.83 -2.27 21.12
C GLN A 25 1.22 -3.51 20.30
N PRO A 26 0.58 -3.74 19.13
CA PRO A 26 0.76 -4.98 18.39
C PRO A 26 2.20 -5.17 17.92
N THR A 27 2.63 -6.43 17.80
CA THR A 27 3.95 -6.79 17.21
C THR A 27 3.90 -6.82 15.68
N SER A 28 2.71 -7.00 15.11
CA SER A 28 2.44 -6.95 13.66
C SER A 28 1.08 -6.30 13.42
N HIS A 29 0.99 -5.43 12.41
CA HIS A 29 -0.24 -4.74 12.02
C HIS A 29 -0.49 -4.92 10.53
N MET A 30 -1.71 -5.31 10.16
CA MET A 30 -2.18 -5.38 8.77
C MET A 30 -3.26 -4.32 8.57
N GLY A 31 -3.11 -3.49 7.54
CA GLY A 31 -4.08 -2.45 7.20
C GLY A 31 -4.21 -2.29 5.68
N VAL A 32 -5.40 -1.95 5.19
CA VAL A 32 -5.59 -1.60 3.77
C VAL A 32 -5.00 -0.22 3.47
N PRO A 33 -4.64 0.11 2.20
CA PRO A 33 -4.07 1.41 1.83
C PRO A 33 -4.81 2.62 2.42
N ARG A 34 -6.14 2.59 2.42
CA ARG A 34 -6.96 3.67 2.95
C ARG A 34 -6.75 3.95 4.44
N VAL A 35 -6.38 2.94 5.24
CA VAL A 35 -6.06 3.11 6.65
C VAL A 35 -4.73 3.86 6.79
N TRP A 36 -3.72 3.46 6.03
CA TRP A 36 -2.41 4.12 6.00
C TRP A 36 -2.51 5.57 5.52
N GLU A 37 -3.26 5.83 4.45
CA GLU A 37 -3.53 7.18 3.95
C GLU A 37 -4.17 8.06 5.03
N LYS A 38 -5.20 7.58 5.73
CA LYS A 38 -5.85 8.34 6.81
C LYS A 38 -4.90 8.61 7.98
N ILE A 39 -4.04 7.66 8.33
CA ILE A 39 -3.01 7.89 9.36
C ILE A 39 -2.03 8.97 8.88
N MET A 40 -1.58 8.90 7.62
CA MET A 40 -0.71 9.92 7.02
C MET A 40 -1.37 11.30 7.01
N GLU A 41 -2.63 11.43 6.58
CA GLU A 41 -3.37 12.70 6.59
C GLU A 41 -3.44 13.30 7.99
N LYS A 42 -3.85 12.51 9.00
CA LYS A 42 -3.92 12.97 10.39
C LYS A 42 -2.55 13.40 10.94
N LEU A 43 -1.49 12.68 10.59
CA LEU A 43 -0.13 13.06 10.99
C LEU A 43 0.30 14.35 10.32
N LYS A 44 0.05 14.51 9.01
CA LYS A 44 0.32 15.75 8.27
C LYS A 44 -0.43 16.94 8.87
N ASP A 45 -1.69 16.77 9.26
CA ASP A 45 -2.49 17.80 9.93
C ASP A 45 -1.91 18.17 11.30
N ALA A 46 -1.56 17.16 12.11
CA ALA A 46 -0.92 17.38 13.41
C ALA A 46 0.45 18.08 13.26
N PHE A 47 1.21 17.75 12.20
CA PHE A 47 2.46 18.42 11.88
C PHE A 47 2.20 19.85 11.43
N ALA A 48 1.18 20.11 10.61
CA ALA A 48 0.77 21.43 10.16
C ALA A 48 0.37 22.36 11.32
N GLN A 49 -0.19 21.81 12.39
CA GLN A 49 -0.56 22.57 13.60
C GLN A 49 0.63 22.80 14.55
N SER A 50 1.77 22.12 14.35
CA SER A 50 2.94 22.26 15.22
C SER A 50 3.79 23.52 14.91
N GLY A 51 4.51 24.01 15.92
CA GLY A 51 5.37 25.20 15.78
C GLY A 51 6.50 25.02 14.75
N PHE A 52 6.94 26.10 14.12
CA PHE A 52 7.89 26.12 13.00
C PHE A 52 9.18 25.31 13.25
N MET A 53 9.77 25.41 14.45
CA MET A 53 10.98 24.64 14.78
C MET A 53 10.72 23.13 14.83
N LYS A 54 9.58 22.69 15.37
CA LYS A 54 9.23 21.26 15.43
C LYS A 54 9.04 20.67 14.03
N LYS A 55 8.39 21.42 13.13
CA LYS A 55 8.23 21.04 11.72
C LYS A 55 9.57 20.83 11.03
N LYS A 56 10.52 21.75 11.18
CA LYS A 56 11.86 21.63 10.58
C LYS A 56 12.61 20.41 11.09
N ILE A 57 12.62 20.21 12.41
CA ILE A 57 13.29 19.05 13.03
C ILE A 57 12.69 17.75 12.54
N LEU A 58 11.35 17.68 12.47
CA LEU A 58 10.66 16.50 11.99
C LEU A 58 10.93 16.22 10.51
N SER A 59 10.81 17.23 9.65
CA SER A 59 11.10 17.08 8.21
C SER A 59 12.53 16.62 7.97
N TRP A 60 13.49 17.15 8.74
CA TRP A 60 14.89 16.72 8.70
C TRP A 60 15.09 15.29 9.19
N ALA A 61 14.44 14.90 10.30
CA ALA A 61 14.49 13.52 10.79
C ALA A 61 13.90 12.53 9.78
N MET A 62 12.77 12.89 9.16
CA MET A 62 12.13 12.07 8.14
C MET A 62 12.97 11.94 6.87
N SER A 63 13.60 13.02 6.40
CA SER A 63 14.46 12.97 5.22
C SER A 63 15.69 12.09 5.46
N LEU A 64 16.31 12.19 6.64
CA LEU A 64 17.44 11.33 7.04
C LEU A 64 17.06 9.85 7.10
N SER A 65 15.88 9.55 7.66
CA SER A 65 15.39 8.17 7.75
C SER A 65 15.05 7.61 6.38
N LEU A 66 14.36 8.39 5.54
CA LEU A 66 14.00 8.00 4.18
C LEU A 66 15.27 7.68 3.37
N GLU A 67 16.25 8.59 3.38
CA GLU A 67 17.50 8.37 2.64
C GLU A 67 18.24 7.11 3.10
N ARG A 68 18.32 6.86 4.41
CA ARG A 68 18.91 5.65 4.97
C ARG A 68 18.18 4.38 4.52
N ASN A 69 16.85 4.42 4.49
CA ASN A 69 16.03 3.27 4.14
C ASN A 69 15.98 3.00 2.62
N LEU A 70 16.23 4.02 1.79
CA LEU A 70 16.37 3.87 0.34
C LEU A 70 17.76 3.38 -0.06
N ASN A 71 18.81 3.96 0.53
CA ASN A 71 20.19 3.67 0.18
C ASN A 71 20.74 2.57 1.10
N CYS A 72 20.60 1.31 0.69
CA CYS A 72 21.04 0.15 1.46
C CYS A 72 22.59 0.01 1.56
N SER A 73 23.35 0.92 0.94
CA SER A 73 24.81 0.84 0.83
C SER A 73 25.44 2.22 0.98
N SER A 74 26.39 2.36 1.93
CA SER A 74 27.30 3.50 2.11
C SER A 74 26.72 4.78 2.71
N SER A 75 26.39 4.75 4.01
CA SER A 75 26.31 5.97 4.82
C SER A 75 27.52 6.05 5.75
N SER A 76 28.23 7.19 5.79
CA SER A 76 29.32 7.40 6.75
C SER A 76 28.87 7.20 8.19
N ASP A 77 29.76 6.72 9.07
CA ASP A 77 29.45 6.40 10.48
C ASP A 77 28.77 7.57 11.22
N LEU A 78 29.20 8.81 10.91
CA LEU A 78 28.61 10.03 11.45
C LEU A 78 27.14 10.20 11.04
N LYS A 79 26.79 9.88 9.79
CA LYS A 79 25.41 9.98 9.30
C LYS A 79 24.53 8.95 10.00
N GLN A 80 25.05 7.74 10.22
CA GLN A 80 24.33 6.69 10.93
C GLN A 80 24.08 7.07 12.41
N PHE A 81 25.04 7.74 13.05
CA PHE A 81 24.85 8.30 14.39
C PHE A 81 23.73 9.34 14.42
N TRP A 82 23.76 10.34 13.52
CA TRP A 82 22.72 11.36 13.46
C TRP A 82 21.34 10.79 13.16
N THR A 83 21.25 9.78 12.28
CA THR A 83 19.97 9.10 12.00
C THR A 83 19.44 8.36 13.23
N ARG A 84 20.30 7.66 14.00
CA ARG A 84 19.89 7.00 15.25
C ARG A 84 19.41 8.01 16.30
N LEU A 85 20.11 9.14 16.43
CA LEU A 85 19.74 10.19 17.36
C LEU A 85 18.41 10.85 16.96
N ALA A 86 18.21 11.14 15.68
CA ALA A 86 16.96 11.69 15.15
C ALA A 86 15.79 10.72 15.34
N ASP A 87 16.03 9.42 15.11
CA ASP A 87 15.05 8.37 15.34
C ASP A 87 14.62 8.33 16.81
N TYR A 88 15.58 8.29 17.74
CA TYR A 88 15.29 8.23 19.17
C TYR A 88 14.56 9.48 19.71
N LEU A 89 14.99 10.69 19.29
CA LEU A 89 14.46 11.94 19.82
C LEU A 89 13.08 12.31 19.25
N VAL A 90 12.82 11.93 17.99
CA VAL A 90 11.67 12.42 17.21
C VAL A 90 10.80 11.27 16.72
N LEU A 91 11.34 10.38 15.87
CA LEU A 91 10.54 9.38 15.16
C LEU A 91 9.96 8.33 16.10
N ALA A 92 10.73 7.87 17.09
CA ALA A 92 10.29 6.92 18.11
C ALA A 92 9.10 7.45 18.91
N LYS A 93 9.04 8.76 19.19
CA LYS A 93 7.90 9.39 19.87
C LYS A 93 6.64 9.37 19.01
N ILE A 94 6.79 9.57 17.69
CA ILE A 94 5.68 9.49 16.74
C ILE A 94 5.18 8.05 16.63
N ARG A 95 6.09 7.07 16.48
CA ARG A 95 5.70 5.65 16.46
C ARG A 95 4.99 5.23 17.74
N ASN A 96 5.47 5.67 18.89
CA ASN A 96 4.79 5.44 20.18
C ASN A 96 3.40 6.09 20.22
N ALA A 97 3.28 7.34 19.76
CA ALA A 97 1.99 8.03 19.67
C ALA A 97 1.01 7.39 18.66
N LEU A 98 1.47 6.51 17.77
CA LEU A 98 0.62 5.72 16.88
C LEU A 98 0.26 4.33 17.45
N GLY A 99 0.89 3.91 18.55
CA GLY A 99 0.76 2.54 19.07
C GLY A 99 1.68 1.53 18.37
N PHE A 100 2.66 1.99 17.60
CA PHE A 100 3.60 1.15 16.85
C PHE A 100 4.97 1.04 17.53
N SER A 101 5.05 1.26 18.84
CA SER A 101 6.35 1.19 19.55
C SER A 101 6.93 -0.23 19.55
N SER A 102 6.06 -1.23 19.63
CA SER A 102 6.41 -2.67 19.62
C SER A 102 6.18 -3.34 18.27
N CYS A 103 5.68 -2.59 17.28
CA CYS A 103 5.30 -3.14 15.97
C CYS A 103 6.53 -3.31 15.08
N GLN A 104 6.82 -4.56 14.72
CA GLN A 104 7.97 -4.92 13.90
C GLN A 104 7.60 -5.12 12.43
N LYS A 105 6.34 -5.49 12.15
CA LYS A 105 5.87 -5.81 10.81
C LYS A 105 4.61 -5.03 10.49
N HIS A 106 4.67 -4.20 9.45
CA HIS A 106 3.54 -3.40 9.00
C HIS A 106 3.17 -3.89 7.60
N PHE A 107 2.00 -4.50 7.46
CA PHE A 107 1.55 -5.07 6.22
C PHE A 107 0.45 -4.22 5.58
N SER A 108 0.47 -4.17 4.26
CA SER A 108 -0.62 -3.61 3.45
C SER A 108 -1.02 -4.57 2.34
N GLY A 109 -2.31 -4.64 2.05
CA GLY A 109 -2.84 -5.50 0.99
C GLY A 109 -4.27 -5.12 0.61
N ALA A 110 -4.92 -5.98 -0.17
CA ALA A 110 -6.23 -5.80 -0.79
C ALA A 110 -6.32 -4.71 -1.87
N ALA A 111 -5.41 -3.74 -1.89
CA ALA A 111 -5.28 -2.73 -2.93
C ALA A 111 -3.82 -2.23 -3.00
N PRO A 112 -3.39 -1.68 -4.15
CA PRO A 112 -2.04 -1.12 -4.29
C PRO A 112 -1.84 0.10 -3.36
N LEU A 113 -0.65 0.24 -2.80
CA LEU A 113 -0.25 1.44 -2.06
C LEU A 113 0.29 2.50 -3.01
N ASN A 114 -0.11 3.75 -2.79
CA ASN A 114 0.50 4.87 -3.50
C ASN A 114 1.94 5.14 -2.99
N THR A 115 2.81 5.59 -3.90
CA THR A 115 4.24 5.85 -3.62
C THR A 115 4.45 6.91 -2.53
N GLU A 116 3.58 7.92 -2.47
CA GLU A 116 3.68 8.98 -1.46
C GLU A 116 3.53 8.42 -0.04
N THR A 117 2.54 7.55 0.16
CA THR A 117 2.27 6.89 1.45
C THR A 117 3.43 6.00 1.83
N LEU A 118 3.95 5.20 0.88
CA LEU A 118 5.11 4.34 1.11
C LEU A 118 6.33 5.15 1.59
N TYR A 119 6.68 6.24 0.89
CA TYR A 119 7.82 7.09 1.28
C TYR A 119 7.59 7.88 2.56
N PHE A 120 6.36 8.33 2.82
CA PHE A 120 6.02 9.00 4.07
C PHE A 120 6.27 8.10 5.28
N PHE A 121 5.77 6.86 5.26
CA PHE A 121 5.99 5.90 6.35
C PHE A 121 7.45 5.45 6.42
N LEU A 122 8.12 5.25 5.29
CA LEU A 122 9.54 4.92 5.25
C LEU A 122 10.40 6.05 5.90
N GLY A 123 9.99 7.31 5.73
CA GLY A 123 10.54 8.47 6.44
C GLY A 123 10.25 8.48 7.95
N LEU A 124 9.16 7.88 8.41
CA LEU A 124 8.91 7.64 9.85
C LEU A 124 9.66 6.43 10.41
N ASN A 125 10.51 5.80 9.57
CA ASN A 125 11.18 4.54 9.86
C ASN A 125 10.19 3.40 10.09
N ILE A 126 9.07 3.43 9.35
CA ILE A 126 8.05 2.38 9.29
C ILE A 126 8.09 1.80 7.88
N THR A 127 8.59 0.58 7.72
CA THR A 127 8.54 -0.13 6.44
C THR A 127 7.18 -0.80 6.28
N LEU A 128 6.45 -0.42 5.24
CA LEU A 128 5.22 -1.08 4.83
C LEU A 128 5.55 -2.22 3.87
N TYR A 129 5.18 -3.45 4.23
CA TYR A 129 5.33 -4.65 3.43
C TYR A 129 4.03 -4.92 2.69
N GLU A 130 4.10 -5.01 1.36
CA GLU A 130 2.92 -5.40 0.59
C GLU A 130 2.69 -6.91 0.64
N ALA A 131 1.42 -7.29 0.61
CA ALA A 131 0.94 -8.64 0.56
C ALA A 131 -0.14 -8.73 -0.53
N TYR A 132 0.02 -9.71 -1.43
CA TYR A 132 -0.90 -9.91 -2.54
C TYR A 132 -1.45 -11.33 -2.51
N GLY A 133 -2.75 -11.41 -2.80
CA GLY A 133 -3.53 -12.62 -2.80
C GLY A 133 -5.02 -12.26 -2.84
N MET A 134 -5.85 -13.28 -2.96
CA MET A 134 -7.29 -13.16 -3.15
C MET A 134 -8.03 -14.15 -2.24
N SER A 135 -9.36 -14.11 -2.27
CA SER A 135 -10.16 -15.05 -1.47
C SER A 135 -9.94 -16.49 -1.91
N GLU A 136 -9.76 -16.68 -3.21
CA GLU A 136 -9.48 -17.95 -3.89
C GLU A 136 -8.10 -18.51 -3.55
N THR A 137 -7.18 -17.70 -3.00
CA THR A 137 -5.88 -18.15 -2.45
C THR A 137 -5.85 -18.15 -0.91
N THR A 138 -7.00 -18.09 -0.24
CA THR A 138 -7.08 -18.09 1.24
C THR A 138 -6.26 -16.94 1.87
N GLY A 139 -6.15 -15.80 1.19
CA GLY A 139 -5.36 -14.66 1.63
C GLY A 139 -4.02 -14.53 0.88
N PRO A 140 -2.95 -14.01 1.51
CA PRO A 140 -1.69 -13.70 0.83
C PRO A 140 -1.01 -14.93 0.21
N HIS A 141 -0.79 -14.88 -1.10
CA HIS A 141 0.00 -15.86 -1.86
C HIS A 141 1.43 -15.38 -2.08
N CYS A 142 1.59 -14.05 -2.22
CA CYS A 142 2.87 -13.35 -2.25
C CYS A 142 2.98 -12.39 -1.08
N LEU A 143 4.16 -12.30 -0.48
CA LEU A 143 4.40 -11.45 0.69
C LEU A 143 5.79 -10.83 0.66
N CYS A 144 5.86 -9.53 0.92
CA CYS A 144 7.09 -8.86 1.32
C CYS A 144 7.40 -9.12 2.80
N GLY A 145 8.67 -9.09 3.17
CA GLY A 145 9.11 -9.20 4.56
C GLY A 145 10.48 -8.57 4.80
N PRO A 146 10.98 -8.60 6.05
CA PRO A 146 12.21 -7.90 6.42
C PRO A 146 13.45 -8.28 5.61
N TYR A 147 13.50 -9.52 5.09
CA TYR A 147 14.61 -10.03 4.28
C TYR A 147 14.24 -10.18 2.79
N ILE A 148 12.98 -9.97 2.44
CA ILE A 148 12.43 -10.15 1.10
C ILE A 148 11.61 -8.90 0.80
N TYR A 149 12.30 -7.81 0.48
CA TYR A 149 11.68 -6.51 0.25
C TYR A 149 12.26 -5.87 -0.99
N ARG A 150 11.37 -5.47 -1.90
CA ARG A 150 11.68 -4.60 -3.02
C ARG A 150 10.55 -3.57 -3.11
N GLN A 151 10.91 -2.32 -3.41
CA GLN A 151 9.91 -1.25 -3.45
C GLN A 151 8.87 -1.54 -4.52
N HIS A 152 7.60 -1.24 -4.22
CA HIS A 152 6.44 -1.49 -5.09
C HIS A 152 6.18 -2.96 -5.45
N SER A 153 6.96 -3.89 -4.89
CA SER A 153 6.72 -5.31 -5.09
C SER A 153 5.74 -5.84 -4.06
N CYS A 154 4.87 -6.74 -4.50
CA CYS A 154 4.03 -7.56 -3.65
C CYS A 154 4.78 -8.73 -2.98
N GLY A 155 6.11 -8.80 -3.18
CA GLY A 155 6.99 -9.79 -2.60
C GLY A 155 7.13 -11.05 -3.45
N LYS A 156 7.53 -12.13 -2.79
CA LYS A 156 7.73 -13.45 -3.42
C LYS A 156 6.63 -14.41 -2.99
N PRO A 157 6.38 -15.49 -3.76
CA PRO A 157 5.46 -16.55 -3.34
C PRO A 157 5.85 -17.12 -1.98
N VAL A 158 4.87 -17.31 -1.09
CA VAL A 158 5.11 -17.91 0.22
C VAL A 158 5.55 -19.38 0.08
N PRO A 159 6.24 -19.97 1.08
CA PRO A 159 6.73 -21.35 0.97
C PRO A 159 5.64 -22.36 0.57
N GLY A 160 5.92 -23.17 -0.46
CA GLY A 160 4.97 -24.15 -1.01
C GLY A 160 3.98 -23.59 -2.03
N CYS A 161 4.07 -22.30 -2.35
CA CYS A 161 3.29 -21.66 -3.40
C CYS A 161 4.16 -21.37 -4.64
N ARG A 162 3.52 -21.29 -5.79
CA ARG A 162 4.13 -20.95 -7.08
C ARG A 162 3.29 -19.88 -7.76
N VAL A 163 3.96 -19.08 -8.57
CA VAL A 163 3.39 -18.06 -9.44
C VAL A 163 3.98 -18.25 -10.83
N LYS A 164 3.14 -18.12 -11.86
CA LYS A 164 3.57 -17.97 -13.25
C LYS A 164 2.83 -16.78 -13.86
N LEU A 165 3.32 -16.27 -14.98
CA LEU A 165 2.61 -15.33 -15.84
C LEU A 165 2.08 -16.11 -17.05
N ALA A 166 0.81 -15.96 -17.37
CA ALA A 166 0.20 -16.48 -18.60
C ALA A 166 0.05 -15.36 -19.62
N ASP A 167 0.15 -15.69 -20.92
CA ASP A 167 -0.05 -14.76 -22.04
C ASP A 167 0.78 -13.46 -21.91
N GLU A 168 2.08 -13.61 -21.66
CA GLU A 168 2.99 -12.47 -21.50
C GLU A 168 3.07 -11.61 -22.77
N ASP A 169 2.94 -10.29 -22.60
CA ASP A 169 3.12 -9.29 -23.64
C ASP A 169 4.61 -8.98 -23.89
N THR A 170 4.88 -8.14 -24.89
CA THR A 170 6.25 -7.73 -25.26
C THR A 170 6.98 -6.96 -24.16
N GLU A 171 6.26 -6.46 -23.15
CA GLU A 171 6.82 -5.76 -22.00
C GLU A 171 6.98 -6.67 -20.77
N GLY A 172 6.63 -7.96 -20.87
CA GLY A 172 6.68 -8.93 -19.78
C GLY A 172 5.51 -8.82 -18.79
N ASN A 173 4.41 -8.16 -19.14
CA ASN A 173 3.16 -8.31 -18.37
C ASN A 173 2.43 -9.57 -18.82
N GLY A 174 2.00 -10.39 -17.88
CA GLY A 174 1.05 -11.47 -18.15
C GLY A 174 0.00 -11.55 -17.05
N GLU A 175 -0.99 -12.42 -17.25
CA GLU A 175 -1.94 -12.77 -16.21
C GLU A 175 -1.23 -13.53 -15.09
N ILE A 176 -1.41 -13.06 -13.86
CA ILE A 176 -0.84 -13.71 -12.68
C ILE A 176 -1.63 -14.98 -12.39
N CYS A 177 -0.95 -16.12 -12.46
CA CYS A 177 -1.53 -17.42 -12.19
C CYS A 177 -0.92 -18.04 -10.93
N PHE A 178 -1.76 -18.66 -10.11
CA PHE A 178 -1.38 -19.21 -8.81
C PHE A 178 -1.46 -20.73 -8.78
N TRP A 179 -0.51 -21.33 -8.08
CA TRP A 179 -0.55 -22.74 -7.74
C TRP A 179 -0.03 -22.96 -6.32
N GLY A 180 -0.65 -23.83 -5.54
CA GLY A 180 -0.20 -24.16 -4.20
C GLY A 180 -1.33 -24.53 -3.25
N ARG A 181 -0.98 -24.90 -2.01
CA ARG A 181 -1.95 -25.35 -0.99
C ARG A 181 -2.88 -24.26 -0.46
N THR A 182 -2.58 -23.01 -0.77
CA THR A 182 -3.37 -21.83 -0.45
C THR A 182 -4.60 -21.69 -1.35
N VAL A 183 -4.56 -22.29 -2.55
CA VAL A 183 -5.64 -22.22 -3.52
C VAL A 183 -6.85 -23.04 -3.04
N PHE A 184 -8.04 -22.44 -3.12
CA PHE A 184 -9.30 -23.04 -2.72
C PHE A 184 -9.66 -24.29 -3.55
N MET A 185 -10.68 -25.04 -3.10
CA MET A 185 -11.17 -26.21 -3.85
C MET A 185 -12.17 -25.84 -4.96
N GLY A 186 -12.66 -24.59 -4.98
CA GLY A 186 -13.67 -24.12 -5.91
C GLY A 186 -14.79 -23.31 -5.26
N TYR A 187 -15.69 -22.83 -6.11
CA TYR A 187 -16.85 -22.05 -5.72
C TYR A 187 -18.02 -22.97 -5.31
N LEU A 188 -18.64 -22.67 -4.17
CA LEU A 188 -19.75 -23.46 -3.64
C LEU A 188 -20.93 -23.49 -4.62
N ASN A 189 -21.35 -24.69 -5.03
CA ASN A 189 -22.44 -24.94 -5.96
C ASN A 189 -22.27 -24.27 -7.34
N MET A 190 -21.04 -23.99 -7.76
CA MET A 190 -20.74 -23.40 -9.07
C MET A 190 -19.59 -24.16 -9.74
N GLU A 191 -19.88 -25.38 -10.20
CA GLU A 191 -18.88 -26.26 -10.84
C GLU A 191 -18.31 -25.63 -12.11
N ASP A 192 -19.15 -25.02 -12.95
CA ASP A 192 -18.71 -24.36 -14.19
C ASP A 192 -17.73 -23.22 -13.89
N LYS A 193 -18.06 -22.35 -12.92
CA LYS A 193 -17.17 -21.26 -12.49
C LYS A 193 -15.88 -21.76 -11.85
N THR A 194 -15.94 -22.91 -11.18
CA THR A 194 -14.75 -23.54 -10.63
C THR A 194 -13.84 -24.00 -11.76
N LYS A 195 -14.37 -24.72 -12.75
CA LYS A 195 -13.60 -25.17 -13.91
C LYS A 195 -13.03 -24.00 -14.72
N GLU A 196 -13.80 -22.93 -14.91
CA GLU A 196 -13.33 -21.71 -15.58
C GLU A 196 -12.17 -21.00 -14.87
N ALA A 197 -12.03 -21.16 -13.55
CA ALA A 197 -10.99 -20.50 -12.77
C ALA A 197 -9.63 -21.21 -12.86
N PHE A 198 -9.59 -22.47 -13.31
CA PHE A 198 -8.38 -23.27 -13.41
C PHE A 198 -8.05 -23.61 -14.86
N ASP A 199 -6.77 -23.56 -15.23
CA ASP A 199 -6.31 -24.16 -16.48
C ASP A 199 -6.19 -25.70 -16.40
N GLU A 200 -5.90 -26.33 -17.53
CA GLU A 200 -5.70 -27.79 -17.64
C GLU A 200 -4.55 -28.30 -16.76
N ASP A 201 -3.58 -27.45 -16.44
CA ASP A 201 -2.43 -27.74 -15.58
C ASP A 201 -2.72 -27.48 -14.08
N GLY A 202 -3.93 -27.03 -13.74
CA GLY A 202 -4.40 -26.77 -12.38
C GLY A 202 -3.93 -25.44 -11.78
N TRP A 203 -3.57 -24.46 -12.60
CA TRP A 203 -3.27 -23.10 -12.14
C TRP A 203 -4.54 -22.27 -12.03
N LEU A 204 -4.69 -21.56 -10.92
CA LEU A 204 -5.74 -20.58 -10.71
C LEU A 204 -5.40 -19.28 -11.46
N HIS A 205 -6.26 -18.87 -12.38
CA HIS A 205 -6.20 -17.58 -13.07
C HIS A 205 -6.73 -16.46 -12.18
N SER A 206 -5.90 -15.48 -11.82
CA SER A 206 -6.32 -14.42 -10.88
C SER A 206 -7.17 -13.34 -11.55
N GLY A 207 -7.10 -13.20 -12.87
CA GLY A 207 -7.67 -12.07 -13.61
C GLY A 207 -6.91 -10.76 -13.43
N ASP A 208 -5.77 -10.77 -12.74
CA ASP A 208 -4.90 -9.61 -12.52
C ASP A 208 -3.63 -9.72 -13.37
N LEU A 209 -3.13 -8.58 -13.83
CA LEU A 209 -1.92 -8.48 -14.64
C LEU A 209 -0.72 -8.13 -13.77
N GLY A 210 0.44 -8.67 -14.11
CA GLY A 210 1.67 -8.34 -13.41
C GLY A 210 2.93 -8.77 -14.15
N LYS A 211 4.06 -8.45 -13.52
CA LYS A 211 5.42 -8.80 -13.97
C LYS A 211 6.18 -9.49 -12.84
N LEU A 212 7.08 -10.41 -13.22
CA LEU A 212 8.08 -10.99 -12.33
C LEU A 212 9.45 -10.44 -12.72
N ASP A 213 10.24 -10.03 -11.75
CA ASP A 213 11.64 -9.71 -12.01
C ASP A 213 12.55 -10.95 -11.94
N ASP A 214 13.82 -10.78 -12.33
CA ASP A 214 14.83 -11.85 -12.35
C ASP A 214 15.06 -12.50 -10.97
N ASP A 215 14.74 -11.78 -9.89
CA ASP A 215 14.85 -12.28 -8.52
C ASP A 215 13.56 -12.96 -8.03
N GLY A 216 12.50 -12.99 -8.85
CA GLY A 216 11.21 -13.61 -8.56
C GLY A 216 10.28 -12.77 -7.69
N PHE A 217 10.47 -11.45 -7.64
CA PHE A 217 9.51 -10.53 -7.01
C PHE A 217 8.37 -10.21 -7.96
N LEU A 218 7.14 -10.22 -7.43
CA LEU A 218 5.93 -9.94 -8.18
C LEU A 218 5.56 -8.45 -8.10
N TYR A 219 5.12 -7.92 -9.23
CA TYR A 219 4.58 -6.57 -9.39
C TYR A 219 3.22 -6.64 -10.05
N VAL A 220 2.18 -6.18 -9.37
CA VAL A 220 0.82 -6.11 -9.93
C VAL A 220 0.69 -4.81 -10.73
N THR A 221 0.33 -4.91 -12.00
CA THR A 221 0.26 -3.77 -12.93
C THR A 221 -1.18 -3.37 -13.28
N GLY A 222 -2.16 -4.24 -13.02
CA GLY A 222 -3.57 -3.92 -13.20
C GLY A 222 -4.46 -5.13 -13.12
N ARG A 223 -5.69 -4.98 -13.63
CA ARG A 223 -6.69 -6.05 -13.69
C ARG A 223 -7.25 -6.17 -15.10
N ILE A 224 -7.35 -7.39 -15.62
CA ILE A 224 -7.79 -7.65 -17.01
C ILE A 224 -9.16 -7.03 -17.27
N LYS A 225 -10.08 -7.17 -16.32
CA LYS A 225 -11.45 -6.63 -16.43
C LYS A 225 -11.54 -5.12 -16.29
N ASP A 226 -10.51 -4.48 -15.73
CA ASP A 226 -10.48 -3.03 -15.50
C ASP A 226 -9.73 -2.29 -16.61
N LEU A 227 -9.11 -3.01 -17.56
CA LEU A 227 -8.52 -2.40 -18.76
C LEU A 227 -9.60 -1.72 -19.59
N ILE A 228 -9.39 -0.44 -19.87
CA ILE A 228 -10.26 0.34 -20.74
C ILE A 228 -9.81 0.10 -22.17
N ILE A 229 -10.70 -0.47 -23.00
CA ILE A 229 -10.44 -0.65 -24.43
C ILE A 229 -11.13 0.48 -25.17
N THR A 230 -10.35 1.42 -25.70
CA THR A 230 -10.92 2.56 -26.43
C THR A 230 -11.60 2.11 -27.73
N ALA A 231 -12.40 2.96 -28.36
CA ALA A 231 -12.98 2.69 -29.68
C ALA A 231 -11.91 2.46 -30.77
N GLY A 232 -10.67 2.89 -30.53
CA GLY A 232 -9.51 2.64 -31.39
C GLY A 232 -8.82 1.30 -31.13
N GLY A 233 -9.24 0.53 -30.13
CA GLY A 233 -8.63 -0.75 -29.75
C GLY A 233 -7.40 -0.62 -28.85
N GLU A 234 -7.12 0.57 -28.32
CA GLU A 234 -6.02 0.77 -27.38
C GLU A 234 -6.42 0.29 -25.99
N ASN A 235 -5.55 -0.52 -25.36
CA ASN A 235 -5.72 -1.00 -23.99
C ASN A 235 -5.10 0.00 -23.02
N VAL A 236 -5.92 0.59 -22.15
CA VAL A 236 -5.48 1.63 -21.21
C VAL A 236 -5.71 1.15 -19.77
N PRO A 237 -4.65 0.98 -18.96
CA PRO A 237 -4.79 0.77 -17.53
C PRO A 237 -5.19 2.09 -16.84
N PRO A 238 -6.33 2.14 -16.12
CA PRO A 238 -6.83 3.40 -15.54
C PRO A 238 -6.04 3.86 -14.32
N ILE A 239 -5.58 2.93 -13.46
CA ILE A 239 -4.97 3.23 -12.15
C ILE A 239 -3.77 4.20 -12.26
N PRO A 240 -2.79 4.01 -13.17
CA PRO A 240 -1.68 4.96 -13.30
C PRO A 240 -2.11 6.39 -13.61
N ILE A 241 -3.19 6.56 -14.39
CA ILE A 241 -3.74 7.87 -14.76
C ILE A 241 -4.45 8.50 -13.56
N GLU A 242 -5.25 7.72 -12.83
CA GLU A 242 -5.97 8.17 -11.62
C GLU A 242 -4.99 8.64 -10.53
N ASP A 243 -3.94 7.87 -10.28
CA ASP A 243 -2.90 8.22 -9.30
C ASP A 243 -2.10 9.46 -9.71
N ALA A 244 -1.76 9.59 -11.00
CA ALA A 244 -1.10 10.78 -11.53
C ALA A 244 -1.95 12.05 -11.32
N VAL A 245 -3.26 11.99 -11.60
CA VAL A 245 -4.16 13.14 -11.39
C VAL A 245 -4.32 13.48 -9.91
N LYS A 246 -4.47 12.48 -9.03
CA LYS A 246 -4.55 12.72 -7.57
C LYS A 246 -3.29 13.37 -7.01
N LYS A 247 -2.13 13.03 -7.56
CA LYS A 247 -0.84 13.61 -7.17
C LYS A 247 -0.73 15.08 -7.53
N GLU A 248 -1.18 15.47 -8.73
CA GLU A 248 -1.12 16.84 -9.22
C GLU A 248 -2.19 17.75 -8.60
N LEU A 249 -3.33 17.20 -8.16
CA LEU A 249 -4.48 17.96 -7.67
C LEU A 249 -4.88 17.54 -6.24
N PRO A 250 -4.24 18.10 -5.19
CA PRO A 250 -4.45 17.70 -3.79
C PRO A 250 -5.88 17.85 -3.25
N ILE A 251 -6.73 18.64 -3.91
CA ILE A 251 -8.15 18.83 -3.58
C ILE A 251 -9.01 17.61 -3.94
N ILE A 252 -8.52 16.71 -4.78
CA ILE A 252 -9.24 15.51 -5.21
C ILE A 252 -9.19 14.44 -4.12
N SER A 253 -10.35 13.89 -3.80
CA SER A 253 -10.53 12.75 -2.89
C SER A 253 -10.39 11.42 -3.63
N ASN A 254 -11.17 11.24 -4.69
CA ASN A 254 -11.10 10.07 -5.59
C ASN A 254 -11.15 10.53 -7.05
N ALA A 255 -10.42 9.81 -7.90
CA ALA A 255 -10.43 9.94 -9.35
C ALA A 255 -10.80 8.58 -9.94
N MET A 256 -11.65 8.56 -10.97
CA MET A 256 -12.03 7.35 -11.70
C MET A 256 -12.01 7.63 -13.19
N VAL A 257 -11.14 6.97 -13.93
CA VAL A 257 -11.08 7.06 -15.39
C VAL A 257 -12.23 6.23 -15.96
N ILE A 258 -12.92 6.80 -16.94
CA ILE A 258 -13.97 6.14 -17.70
C ILE A 258 -13.70 6.34 -19.19
N GLY A 259 -14.16 5.43 -20.03
CA GLY A 259 -13.93 5.56 -21.47
C GLY A 259 -13.99 4.26 -22.25
N ASP A 260 -14.47 3.15 -21.64
CA ASP A 260 -14.55 1.88 -22.33
C ASP A 260 -15.44 1.98 -23.58
N LYS A 261 -14.88 1.52 -24.71
CA LYS A 261 -15.47 1.61 -26.05
C LYS A 261 -15.80 3.03 -26.50
N LYS A 262 -15.14 4.05 -25.94
CA LYS A 262 -15.28 5.47 -26.33
C LYS A 262 -14.06 5.97 -27.10
N LYS A 263 -14.24 7.06 -27.84
CA LYS A 263 -13.17 7.70 -28.64
C LYS A 263 -12.11 8.43 -27.79
N PHE A 264 -12.42 8.70 -26.52
CA PHE A 264 -11.57 9.43 -25.61
C PHE A 264 -11.86 8.98 -24.17
N LEU A 265 -10.87 9.17 -23.31
CA LEU A 265 -10.99 8.96 -21.87
C LEU A 265 -11.63 10.20 -21.22
N SER A 266 -12.41 9.97 -20.18
CA SER A 266 -12.97 10.99 -19.29
C SER A 266 -12.68 10.59 -17.85
N MET A 267 -12.86 11.49 -16.89
CA MET A 267 -12.58 11.20 -15.49
C MET A 267 -13.67 11.76 -14.58
N LEU A 268 -14.18 10.92 -13.68
CA LEU A 268 -15.04 11.35 -12.59
C LEU A 268 -14.18 11.70 -11.38
N LEU A 269 -14.34 12.92 -10.87
CA LEU A 269 -13.57 13.44 -9.75
C LEU A 269 -14.50 13.76 -8.58
N THR A 270 -14.06 13.39 -7.37
CA THR A 270 -14.71 13.81 -6.13
C THR A 270 -13.76 14.73 -5.36
N LEU A 271 -14.30 15.77 -4.72
CA LEU A 271 -13.50 16.75 -3.98
C LEU A 271 -13.45 16.40 -2.49
N LYS A 272 -12.34 16.73 -1.84
CA LYS A 272 -12.23 16.69 -0.38
C LYS A 272 -13.14 17.77 0.20
N VAL A 273 -14.06 17.36 1.09
CA VAL A 273 -14.89 18.30 1.86
C VAL A 273 -14.27 18.41 3.25
N HIS A 274 -13.79 19.61 3.63
CA HIS A 274 -13.41 19.86 5.02
C HIS A 274 -14.68 19.87 5.88
N GLN A 275 -14.83 18.88 6.76
CA GLN A 275 -15.78 18.98 7.85
C GLN A 275 -15.25 20.05 8.81
N PHE A 276 -15.97 21.17 8.87
CA PHE A 276 -15.76 22.25 9.85
C PHE A 276 -16.07 21.78 11.26
#